data_AF-K0F858-F1
#
_entry.id   AF-K0F858-F1
#
_cell.length_a   1.000
_cell.length_b   1.000
_cell.length_c   1.000
_cell.angle_alpha   90.00
_cell.angle_beta   90.00
_cell.angle_gamma   90.00
#
_symmetry.space_group_name_H-M   'P 1'
#
loop_
_entity.id
_entity.type
_entity.pdbx_description
1 polymer ?
#
loop_
_entity_poly.entity_id
_entity_poly.type
_entity_poly.pdbx_seq_one_letter_code
_entity_poly.pdbx_strand_id
1 'polypeptide(L)'
;MSEELDDIGRETAAMMRTMLQLATLVALRTRERGQKEAEARVKVTEARMKEAREMQVREARDSKSKDPRNTELARMIERPIPERGVSLEKDRFSAQAEATRMAATAAAHAKPVLQYDSPERRMAIAAHLAKMGVAPELAAVRMLIEVGQAQPPIEAVRTRPEEAPAVTRAREQESRGLERTR
;
A
#
# COMPACT_ATOMS: atom_id res chain seq x y z
N MET A 1 -7.60 -43.53 66.55
CA MET A 1 -7.20 -44.21 65.30
C MET A 1 -8.19 -43.96 64.14
N SER A 2 -9.43 -44.47 64.12
CA SER A 2 -10.34 -44.25 62.96
C SER A 2 -10.81 -42.80 62.81
N GLU A 3 -11.19 -42.15 63.90
CA GLU A 3 -11.65 -40.75 63.88
C GLU A 3 -10.55 -39.78 63.42
N GLU A 4 -9.30 -39.99 63.85
CA GLU A 4 -8.15 -39.18 63.40
C GLU A 4 -7.89 -39.32 61.90
N LEU A 5 -8.10 -40.51 61.32
CA LEU A 5 -7.96 -40.72 59.88
C LEU A 5 -9.08 -40.02 59.09
N ASP A 6 -10.31 -40.04 59.61
CA ASP A 6 -11.44 -39.32 59.00
C ASP A 6 -11.25 -37.80 59.05
N ASP A 7 -10.72 -37.26 60.16
CA ASP A 7 -10.41 -35.84 60.30
C ASP A 7 -9.27 -35.40 59.37
N ILE A 8 -8.18 -36.16 59.29
CA ILE A 8 -7.10 -35.91 58.31
C ILE A 8 -7.66 -35.97 56.88
N GLY A 9 -8.55 -36.91 56.57
CA GLY A 9 -9.21 -37.01 55.27
C GLY A 9 -10.07 -35.78 54.95
N ARG A 10 -10.85 -35.29 55.93
CA ARG A 10 -11.68 -34.08 55.78
C ARG A 10 -10.83 -32.82 55.61
N GLU A 11 -9.77 -32.66 56.40
CA GLU A 11 -8.83 -31.54 56.27
C GLU A 11 -8.10 -31.57 54.94
N THR A 12 -7.61 -32.73 54.51
CA THR A 12 -6.94 -32.90 53.21
C THR A 12 -7.90 -32.59 52.06
N ALA A 13 -9.16 -33.05 52.13
CA ALA A 13 -10.18 -32.73 51.14
C ALA A 13 -10.53 -31.23 51.12
N ALA A 14 -10.61 -30.59 52.29
CA ALA A 14 -10.80 -29.14 52.39
C ALA A 14 -9.63 -28.38 51.77
N MET A 15 -8.40 -28.77 52.08
CA MET A 15 -7.18 -28.19 51.51
C MET A 15 -7.16 -28.34 49.99
N MET A 16 -7.45 -29.53 49.45
CA MET A 16 -7.55 -29.75 47.99
C MET A 16 -8.60 -28.85 47.34
N ARG A 17 -9.79 -28.68 47.94
CA ARG A 17 -10.81 -27.75 47.44
C ARG A 17 -10.30 -26.30 47.41
N THR A 18 -9.63 -25.85 48.47
CA THR A 18 -9.07 -24.48 48.51
C THR A 18 -7.96 -24.28 47.47
N MET A 19 -7.09 -25.28 47.27
CA MET A 19 -6.06 -25.23 46.23
C MET A 19 -6.67 -25.15 44.82
N LEU A 20 -7.73 -25.92 44.55
CA LEU A 20 -8.45 -25.84 43.28
C LEU A 20 -9.15 -24.48 43.08
N GLN A 21 -9.74 -23.91 44.13
CA GLN A 21 -10.33 -22.56 44.07
C GLN A 21 -9.27 -21.48 43.81
N LEU A 22 -8.11 -21.56 44.45
CA LEU A 22 -6.99 -20.65 44.20
C LEU A 22 -6.45 -20.80 42.76
N ALA A 23 -6.28 -22.04 42.29
CA ALA A 23 -5.83 -22.31 40.92
C ALA A 23 -6.80 -21.74 39.87
N THR A 24 -8.12 -21.88 40.08
CA THR A 24 -9.12 -21.30 39.17
C THR A 24 -9.14 -19.77 39.22
N LEU A 25 -9.03 -19.15 40.40
CA LEU A 25 -8.92 -17.70 40.53
C LEU A 25 -7.67 -17.15 39.82
N VAL A 26 -6.51 -17.80 39.98
CA VAL A 26 -5.26 -17.41 39.31
C VAL A 26 -5.39 -17.56 37.80
N ALA A 27 -6.00 -18.64 37.30
CA ALA A 27 -6.25 -18.84 35.88
C ALA A 27 -7.16 -17.75 35.29
N LEU A 28 -8.24 -17.37 35.99
CA LEU A 28 -9.12 -16.29 35.56
C LEU A 28 -8.41 -14.93 35.57
N ARG A 29 -7.68 -14.62 36.65
CA ARG A 29 -6.97 -13.34 36.78
C ARG A 29 -5.85 -13.18 35.75
N THR A 30 -5.14 -14.25 35.42
CA THR A 30 -4.10 -14.23 34.38
C THR A 30 -4.70 -14.06 32.99
N ARG A 31 -5.84 -14.71 32.69
CA ARG A 31 -6.60 -14.50 31.45
C ARG A 31 -7.10 -13.06 31.32
N GLU A 32 -7.74 -12.51 32.35
CA GLU A 32 -8.23 -11.13 32.34
C GLU A 32 -7.10 -10.11 32.16
N ARG A 33 -5.96 -10.33 32.84
CA ARG A 33 -4.78 -9.48 32.67
C ARG A 33 -4.24 -9.56 31.25
N GLY A 34 -4.11 -10.76 30.70
CA GLY A 34 -3.67 -10.95 29.31
C GLY A 34 -4.59 -10.27 28.30
N GLN A 35 -5.91 -10.36 28.50
CA GLN A 35 -6.89 -9.68 27.65
C GLN A 35 -6.79 -8.16 27.74
N LYS A 36 -6.72 -7.61 28.97
CA LYS A 36 -6.60 -6.15 29.17
C LYS A 36 -5.30 -5.60 28.59
N GLU A 37 -4.18 -6.32 28.72
CA GLU A 37 -2.91 -5.94 28.12
C GLU A 37 -2.95 -6.01 26.58
N ALA A 38 -3.62 -7.02 26.01
CA ALA A 38 -3.83 -7.11 24.57
C ALA A 38 -4.69 -5.95 24.05
N GLU A 39 -5.83 -5.64 24.70
CA GLU A 39 -6.68 -4.51 24.34
C GLU A 39 -5.95 -3.17 24.46
N ALA A 40 -5.13 -2.99 25.50
CA ALA A 40 -4.32 -1.79 25.67
C ALA A 40 -3.29 -1.63 24.54
N ARG A 41 -2.63 -2.73 24.14
CA ARG A 41 -1.70 -2.71 22.99
C ARG A 41 -2.41 -2.36 21.70
N VAL A 42 -3.57 -2.96 21.43
CA VAL A 42 -4.39 -2.65 20.24
C VAL A 42 -4.76 -1.17 20.22
N LYS A 43 -5.29 -0.62 21.32
CA LYS A 43 -5.64 0.80 21.42
C LYS A 43 -4.45 1.73 21.16
N VAL A 44 -3.27 1.41 21.69
CA VAL A 44 -2.05 2.20 21.45
C VAL A 44 -1.63 2.12 19.98
N THR A 45 -1.68 0.95 19.36
CA THR A 45 -1.33 0.81 17.94
C THR A 45 -2.32 1.51 17.03
N GLU A 46 -3.63 1.44 17.33
CA GLU A 46 -4.68 2.14 16.59
C GLU A 46 -4.52 3.66 16.70
N ALA A 47 -4.25 4.17 17.91
CA ALA A 47 -3.99 5.59 18.13
C ALA A 47 -2.77 6.06 17.32
N ARG A 48 -1.66 5.32 17.36
CA ARG A 48 -0.45 5.63 16.58
C ARG A 48 -0.71 5.59 15.07
N MET A 49 -1.45 4.61 14.59
CA MET A 49 -1.82 4.52 13.16
C MET A 49 -2.71 5.68 12.73
N LYS A 50 -3.65 6.10 13.59
CA LYS A 50 -4.52 7.24 13.33
C LYS A 50 -3.73 8.55 13.29
N GLU A 51 -2.84 8.78 14.26
CA GLU A 51 -1.96 9.96 14.31
C GLU A 51 -1.03 10.02 13.08
N ALA A 52 -0.42 8.89 12.70
CA ALA A 52 0.43 8.83 11.51
C ALA A 52 -0.35 9.14 10.22
N ARG A 53 -1.58 8.63 10.09
CA ARG A 53 -2.46 8.94 8.95
C ARG A 53 -2.86 10.41 8.93
N GLU A 54 -3.19 10.99 10.09
CA GLU A 54 -3.56 12.39 10.18
C GLU A 54 -2.38 13.32 9.84
N MET A 55 -1.18 13.00 10.33
CA MET A 55 0.05 13.69 9.98
C MET A 55 0.30 13.64 8.47
N GLN A 56 0.20 12.46 7.84
CA GLN A 56 0.35 12.31 6.38
C GLN A 56 -0.68 13.15 5.60
N VAL A 57 -1.93 13.20 6.05
CA VAL A 57 -2.97 14.00 5.39
C VAL A 57 -2.67 15.50 5.53
N ARG A 58 -2.18 15.96 6.69
CA ARG A 58 -1.78 17.35 6.89
C ARG A 58 -0.58 17.70 6.00
N GLU A 59 0.48 16.88 5.99
CA GLU A 59 1.65 17.07 5.13
C GLU A 59 1.29 17.05 3.64
N ALA A 60 0.38 16.16 3.22
CA ALA A 60 -0.12 16.10 1.85
C ALA A 60 -0.95 17.34 1.48
N ARG A 61 -1.69 17.93 2.42
CA ARG A 61 -2.42 19.19 2.20
C ARG A 61 -1.46 20.37 2.12
N ASP A 62 -0.49 20.43 3.01
CA ASP A 62 0.50 21.51 3.05
C ASP A 62 1.38 21.50 1.78
N SER A 63 1.83 20.32 1.35
CA SER A 63 2.58 20.16 0.09
C SER A 63 1.74 20.54 -1.13
N LYS A 64 0.46 20.15 -1.19
CA LYS A 64 -0.46 20.58 -2.27
C LYS A 64 -0.71 22.09 -2.25
N SER A 65 -0.82 22.71 -1.08
CA SER A 65 -1.01 24.17 -0.96
C SER A 65 0.22 24.95 -1.43
N LYS A 66 1.42 24.39 -1.24
CA LYS A 66 2.71 24.94 -1.66
C LYS A 66 3.11 24.52 -3.07
N ASP A 67 2.33 23.68 -3.75
CA ASP A 67 2.62 23.26 -5.11
C ASP A 67 2.62 24.50 -6.02
N PRO A 68 3.71 24.80 -6.74
CA PRO A 68 3.80 25.96 -7.60
C PRO A 68 2.61 26.05 -8.58
N ARG A 69 2.12 24.92 -9.09
CA ARG A 69 0.96 24.88 -9.99
C ARG A 69 -0.30 25.40 -9.33
N ASN A 70 -0.57 25.00 -8.09
CA ASN A 70 -1.75 25.46 -7.36
C ASN A 70 -1.63 26.94 -6.98
N THR A 71 -0.42 27.41 -6.66
CA THR A 71 -0.20 28.84 -6.41
C THR A 71 -0.39 29.69 -7.67
N GLU A 72 -0.01 29.19 -8.84
CA GLU A 72 -0.26 29.85 -10.12
C GLU A 72 -1.74 29.85 -10.48
N LEU A 73 -2.46 28.73 -10.26
CA LEU A 73 -3.91 28.66 -10.45
C LEU A 73 -4.65 29.63 -9.52
N ALA A 74 -4.27 29.70 -8.25
CA ALA A 74 -4.83 30.67 -7.30
C ALA A 74 -4.62 32.11 -7.78
N ARG A 75 -3.41 32.44 -8.27
CA ARG A 75 -3.13 33.76 -8.87
C ARG A 75 -3.94 34.04 -10.13
N MET A 76 -4.24 33.03 -10.95
CA MET A 76 -5.08 33.20 -12.13
C MET A 76 -6.55 33.43 -11.76
N ILE A 77 -7.05 32.80 -10.70
CA ILE A 77 -8.41 33.01 -10.18
C ILE A 77 -8.55 34.40 -9.55
N GLU A 78 -7.54 34.86 -8.80
CA GLU A 78 -7.52 36.19 -8.19
C GLU A 78 -7.36 37.32 -9.22
N ARG A 79 -6.72 37.05 -10.37
CA ARG A 79 -6.67 38.02 -11.46
C ARG A 79 -8.07 38.15 -12.06
N PRO A 80 -8.75 39.30 -11.93
CA PRO A 80 -10.02 39.50 -12.60
C PRO A 80 -9.80 39.31 -14.10
N ILE A 81 -10.52 38.36 -14.69
CA ILE A 81 -10.57 38.15 -16.13
C ILE A 81 -11.03 39.49 -16.73
N PRO A 82 -10.22 40.17 -17.56
CA PRO A 82 -10.70 41.40 -18.18
C PRO A 82 -11.88 41.04 -19.09
N GLU A 83 -13.06 41.57 -18.78
CA GLU A 83 -14.22 41.56 -19.66
C GLU A 83 -13.91 42.37 -20.93
N ARG A 84 -13.11 41.82 -21.84
CA ARG A 84 -12.91 42.38 -23.18
C ARG A 84 -12.79 41.24 -24.17
N GLY A 85 -13.95 40.88 -24.73
CA GLY A 85 -14.14 40.38 -26.08
C GLY A 85 -13.22 39.24 -26.50
N VAL A 86 -13.71 38.00 -26.33
CA VAL A 86 -13.12 36.80 -26.90
C VAL A 86 -13.17 36.89 -28.43
N SER A 87 -12.13 37.44 -29.04
CA SER A 87 -11.95 37.47 -30.49
C SER A 87 -11.41 36.09 -30.90
N LEU A 88 -12.33 35.17 -31.22
CA LEU A 88 -12.11 33.75 -31.52
C LEU A 88 -11.18 33.44 -32.72
N GLU A 89 -10.58 34.43 -33.38
CA GLU A 89 -9.68 34.19 -34.50
C GLU A 89 -8.23 33.91 -34.08
N LYS A 90 -7.79 34.43 -32.93
CA LYS A 90 -6.41 34.18 -32.46
C LYS A 90 -6.24 32.80 -31.80
N ASP A 91 -7.32 32.20 -31.30
CA ASP A 91 -7.28 30.90 -30.60
C ASP A 91 -7.02 29.69 -31.50
N ARG A 92 -7.26 29.78 -32.81
CA ARG A 92 -6.89 28.67 -33.72
C ARG A 92 -5.38 28.46 -33.78
N PHE A 93 -4.59 29.55 -33.77
CA PHE A 93 -3.13 29.46 -33.77
C PHE A 93 -2.59 29.07 -32.38
N SER A 94 -3.18 29.57 -31.30
CA SER A 94 -2.81 29.19 -29.92
C SER A 94 -3.06 27.71 -29.66
N ALA A 95 -4.26 27.21 -29.99
CA ALA A 95 -4.65 25.82 -29.77
C ALA A 95 -3.78 24.84 -30.58
N GLN A 96 -3.41 25.21 -31.81
CA GLN A 96 -2.51 24.38 -32.61
C GLN A 96 -1.07 24.41 -32.07
N ALA A 97 -0.59 25.57 -31.58
CA ALA A 97 0.72 25.67 -30.94
C ALA A 97 0.79 24.94 -29.59
N GLU A 98 -0.28 24.96 -28.80
CA GLU A 98 -0.40 24.20 -27.55
C GLU A 98 -0.51 22.70 -27.81
N ALA A 99 -1.33 22.27 -28.78
CA ALA A 99 -1.42 20.87 -29.19
C ALA A 99 -0.05 20.32 -29.65
N THR A 100 0.71 21.13 -30.40
CA THR A 100 2.06 20.75 -30.83
C THR A 100 3.03 20.66 -29.65
N ARG A 101 2.95 21.57 -28.67
CA ARG A 101 3.77 21.49 -27.44
C ARG A 101 3.38 20.31 -26.56
N MET A 102 2.09 20.03 -26.39
CA MET A 102 1.61 18.88 -25.63
C MET A 102 2.05 17.57 -26.28
N ALA A 103 1.94 17.46 -27.61
CA ALA A 103 2.45 16.31 -28.36
C ALA A 103 3.98 16.16 -28.22
N ALA A 104 4.73 17.27 -28.27
CA ALA A 104 6.18 17.24 -28.08
C ALA A 104 6.58 16.84 -26.65
N THR A 105 5.87 17.28 -25.61
CA THR A 105 6.12 16.86 -24.23
C THR A 105 5.70 15.40 -23.99
N ALA A 106 4.60 14.94 -24.58
CA ALA A 106 4.19 13.54 -24.51
C ALA A 106 5.22 12.64 -25.21
N ALA A 107 5.72 13.04 -26.38
CA ALA A 107 6.79 12.34 -27.09
C ALA A 107 8.14 12.40 -26.34
N ALA A 108 8.44 13.48 -25.63
CA ALA A 108 9.64 13.60 -24.82
C ALA A 108 9.59 12.66 -23.59
N HIS A 109 8.42 12.47 -22.99
CA HIS A 109 8.21 11.48 -21.92
C HIS A 109 8.07 10.04 -22.42
N ALA A 110 7.77 9.84 -23.70
CA ALA A 110 7.75 8.52 -24.35
C ALA A 110 9.14 7.99 -24.71
N LYS A 111 10.22 8.77 -24.54
CA LYS A 111 11.56 8.22 -24.67
C LYS A 111 11.75 7.19 -23.55
N PRO A 112 11.97 5.90 -23.86
CA PRO A 112 12.24 4.91 -22.84
C PRO A 112 13.56 5.31 -22.20
N VAL A 113 13.48 5.94 -21.02
CA VAL A 113 14.61 6.02 -20.13
C VAL A 113 14.81 4.58 -19.68
N LEU A 114 15.62 3.84 -20.44
CA LEU A 114 16.22 2.58 -20.04
C LEU A 114 17.11 2.90 -18.84
N GLN A 115 16.49 3.16 -17.68
CA GLN A 115 17.18 3.25 -16.42
C GLN A 115 17.68 1.83 -16.18
N TYR A 116 18.99 1.68 -16.32
CA TYR A 116 19.79 0.48 -16.16
C TYR A 116 19.17 -0.50 -15.14
N ASP A 117 18.49 -1.54 -15.62
CA ASP A 117 18.00 -2.64 -14.78
C ASP A 117 19.13 -3.66 -14.61
N SER A 118 19.97 -3.44 -13.59
CA SER A 118 21.05 -4.38 -13.26
C SER A 118 20.50 -5.60 -12.50
N PRO A 119 21.09 -6.80 -12.68
CA PRO A 119 20.65 -7.98 -11.93
C PRO A 119 20.77 -7.78 -10.40
N GLU A 120 21.78 -7.02 -9.95
CA GLU A 120 21.97 -6.70 -8.52
C GLU A 120 20.81 -5.86 -7.97
N ARG A 121 20.31 -4.89 -8.75
CA ARG A 121 19.14 -4.08 -8.37
C ARG A 121 17.90 -4.97 -8.19
N ARG A 122 17.66 -5.89 -9.13
CA ARG A 122 16.55 -6.85 -9.04
C ARG A 122 16.65 -7.73 -7.80
N MET A 123 17.85 -8.22 -7.48
CA MET A 123 18.08 -9.01 -6.27
C MET A 123 17.87 -8.21 -4.99
N ALA A 124 18.33 -6.95 -4.94
CA ALA A 124 18.11 -6.08 -3.78
C ALA A 124 16.62 -5.80 -3.55
N ILE A 125 15.86 -5.53 -4.61
CA ILE A 125 14.40 -5.33 -4.53
C ILE A 125 13.72 -6.63 -4.05
N ALA A 126 14.06 -7.77 -4.63
CA ALA A 126 13.50 -9.05 -4.22
C ALA A 126 13.78 -9.38 -2.75
N ALA A 127 15.02 -9.16 -2.28
CA ALA A 127 15.40 -9.36 -0.89
C ALA A 127 14.66 -8.41 0.05
N HIS A 128 14.49 -7.14 -0.34
CA HIS A 128 13.72 -6.17 0.42
C HIS A 128 12.24 -6.57 0.54
N LEU A 129 11.63 -7.02 -0.56
CA LEU A 129 10.23 -7.47 -0.57
C LEU A 129 10.04 -8.75 0.26
N ALA A 130 11.01 -9.67 0.22
CA ALA A 130 11.01 -10.87 1.07
C ALA A 130 11.10 -10.53 2.56
N LYS A 131 11.94 -9.56 2.95
CA LYS A 131 12.04 -9.07 4.34
C LYS A 131 10.71 -8.46 4.83
N MET A 132 9.96 -7.82 3.93
CA MET A 132 8.65 -7.26 4.23
C MET A 132 7.52 -8.31 4.26
N GLY A 133 7.81 -9.58 3.98
CA GLY A 133 6.81 -10.65 3.95
C GLY A 133 5.86 -10.61 2.75
N VAL A 134 6.26 -9.95 1.66
CA VAL A 134 5.45 -9.89 0.43
C VAL A 134 5.53 -11.24 -0.28
N ALA A 135 4.36 -11.81 -0.62
CA ALA A 135 4.28 -13.06 -1.37
C ALA A 135 5.03 -12.94 -2.72
N PRO A 136 5.71 -14.02 -3.19
CA PRO A 136 6.57 -13.97 -4.37
C PRO A 136 5.81 -13.58 -5.66
N GLU A 137 4.54 -13.95 -5.77
CA GLU A 137 3.67 -13.55 -6.90
C GLU A 137 3.46 -12.03 -6.95
N LEU A 138 3.24 -11.40 -5.80
CA LEU A 138 3.10 -9.94 -5.69
C LEU A 138 4.44 -9.23 -5.86
N ALA A 139 5.53 -9.85 -5.41
CA ALA A 139 6.87 -9.31 -5.58
C ALA A 139 7.25 -9.25 -7.06
N ALA A 140 6.94 -10.27 -7.85
CA ALA A 140 7.17 -10.28 -9.30
C ALA A 140 6.39 -9.17 -10.02
N VAL A 141 5.11 -8.97 -9.65
CA VAL A 141 4.30 -7.86 -10.20
C VAL A 141 4.89 -6.51 -9.83
N ARG A 142 5.35 -6.34 -8.58
CA ARG A 142 5.97 -5.08 -8.14
C ARG A 142 7.32 -4.83 -8.79
N MET A 143 8.13 -5.86 -8.97
CA MET A 143 9.37 -5.78 -9.75
C MET A 143 9.07 -5.43 -11.21
N LEU A 144 8.04 -6.02 -11.81
CA LEU A 144 7.62 -5.68 -13.17
C LEU A 144 7.11 -4.23 -13.26
N ILE A 145 6.41 -3.73 -12.24
CA ILE A 145 6.00 -2.32 -12.12
C ILE A 145 7.24 -1.41 -12.05
N GLU A 146 8.24 -1.77 -11.27
CA GLU A 146 9.47 -0.99 -11.08
C GLU A 146 10.43 -1.08 -12.29
N VAL A 147 10.38 -2.16 -13.08
CA VAL A 147 11.20 -2.36 -14.29
C VAL A 147 10.46 -1.85 -15.54
N GLY A 148 9.14 -1.99 -15.59
CA GLY A 148 8.31 -1.75 -16.77
C GLY A 148 7.26 -0.67 -16.54
N GLN A 149 7.69 0.60 -16.45
CA GLN A 149 6.90 1.80 -16.78
C GLN A 149 5.41 1.83 -16.39
N ALA A 150 5.00 1.25 -15.26
CA ALA A 150 3.58 1.20 -14.94
C ALA A 150 3.08 2.63 -14.64
N GLN A 151 2.19 3.13 -15.48
CA GLN A 151 1.49 4.39 -15.23
C GLN A 151 0.82 4.35 -13.86
N PRO A 152 0.80 5.48 -13.12
CA PRO A 152 0.13 5.55 -11.83
C PRO A 152 -1.32 5.04 -11.98
N PRO A 153 -1.88 4.39 -10.94
CA PRO A 153 -3.17 3.70 -11.04
C PRO A 153 -4.31 4.62 -11.52
N ILE A 154 -4.20 5.93 -11.24
CA ILE A 154 -5.14 6.94 -11.72
C ILE A 154 -5.13 7.06 -13.25
N GLU A 155 -3.96 6.97 -13.88
CA GLU A 155 -3.84 7.03 -15.34
C GLU A 155 -4.20 5.69 -15.98
N ALA A 156 -3.82 4.56 -15.37
CA ALA A 156 -4.19 3.23 -15.84
C ALA A 156 -5.72 3.02 -15.91
N VAL A 157 -6.49 3.67 -15.03
CA VAL A 157 -7.96 3.65 -15.10
C VAL A 157 -8.48 4.49 -16.27
N ARG A 158 -7.84 5.62 -16.58
CA ARG A 158 -8.23 6.50 -17.69
C ARG A 158 -7.89 5.91 -19.05
N THR A 159 -6.80 5.16 -19.15
CA THR A 159 -6.33 4.54 -20.39
C THR A 159 -6.72 3.07 -20.48
N ARG A 160 -7.59 2.57 -19.58
CA ARG A 160 -8.07 1.18 -19.62
C ARG A 160 -8.84 1.01 -20.94
N PRO A 161 -8.35 0.21 -21.90
CA PRO A 161 -9.16 -0.11 -23.07
C PRO A 161 -10.41 -0.86 -22.61
N GLU A 162 -11.58 -0.50 -23.15
CA GLU A 162 -12.86 -1.17 -22.84
C GLU A 162 -12.79 -2.67 -23.14
N GLU A 163 -12.00 -3.06 -24.14
CA GLU A 163 -11.69 -4.44 -24.44
C GLU A 163 -10.33 -4.81 -23.83
N ALA A 164 -10.34 -5.78 -22.91
CA ALA A 164 -9.11 -6.37 -22.40
C ALA A 164 -8.31 -6.92 -23.59
N PRO A 165 -7.01 -6.59 -23.74
CA PRO A 165 -6.21 -7.18 -24.81
C PRO A 165 -6.32 -8.70 -24.67
N ALA A 166 -6.85 -9.34 -25.72
CA ALA A 166 -6.92 -10.78 -25.78
C ALA A 166 -5.53 -11.30 -25.46
N VAL A 167 -5.40 -11.98 -24.33
CA VAL A 167 -4.14 -12.56 -23.86
C VAL A 167 -3.75 -13.62 -24.88
N THR A 168 -3.05 -13.21 -25.92
CA THR A 168 -2.31 -14.12 -26.78
C THR A 168 -1.21 -14.66 -25.89
N ARG A 169 -1.47 -15.85 -25.32
CA ARG A 169 -0.46 -16.72 -24.68
C ARG A 169 0.56 -17.19 -25.74
N ALA A 170 1.16 -16.27 -26.49
CA ALA A 170 2.09 -16.54 -27.58
C ALA A 170 3.53 -16.73 -27.09
N ARG A 171 3.80 -16.75 -25.78
CA ARG A 171 5.15 -17.01 -25.24
C ARG A 171 5.37 -18.35 -24.54
N GLU A 172 4.39 -19.25 -24.55
CA GLU A 172 4.61 -20.65 -24.12
C GLU A 172 4.76 -21.63 -25.30
N GLN A 173 4.60 -21.21 -26.56
CA GLN A 173 4.78 -22.11 -27.71
C GLN A 173 6.21 -22.16 -28.28
N GLU A 174 7.05 -21.13 -28.11
CA GLU A 174 8.44 -21.22 -28.59
C GLU A 174 9.34 -22.11 -27.73
N SER A 175 9.05 -22.31 -26.43
CA SER A 175 9.88 -23.15 -25.56
C SER A 175 9.60 -24.65 -25.71
N ARG A 176 8.44 -25.07 -26.24
CA ARG A 176 8.14 -26.50 -26.46
C ARG A 176 8.57 -27.05 -27.82
N GLY A 177 8.98 -26.19 -28.75
CA GLY A 177 9.44 -26.61 -30.09
C GLY A 177 10.91 -27.02 -30.16
N LEU A 178 11.74 -26.61 -29.19
CA LEU A 178 13.19 -26.85 -29.20
C LEU A 178 13.63 -28.15 -28.52
N GLU A 179 12.75 -28.83 -27.79
CA GLU A 179 13.11 -30.05 -27.04
C GLU A 179 12.86 -31.36 -27.81
N ARG A 180 12.51 -31.32 -29.10
CA ARG A 180 12.31 -32.55 -29.91
C ARG A 180 13.25 -32.71 -31.11
N THR A 181 14.31 -31.91 -31.22
CA THR A 181 15.33 -32.07 -32.26
C THR A 181 16.76 -32.10 -31.72
N ARG A 182 16.95 -32.78 -30.59
CA ARG A 182 18.21 -33.42 -30.20
C ARG A 182 17.93 -34.85 -29.77
#